data_AF-A0A4Y8DAV0-F1
#
_entry.id   AF-A0A4Y8DAV0-F1
#
_cell.length_a   1.000
_cell.length_b   1.000
_cell.length_c   1.000
_cell.angle_alpha   90.00
_cell.angle_beta   90.00
_cell.angle_gamma   90.00
#
_symmetry.space_group_name_H-M   'P 1'
#
loop_
_entity.id
_entity.type
_entity.pdbx_description
1 polymer ?
#
loop_
_entity_poly.entity_id
_entity_poly.type
_entity_poly.pdbx_seq_one_letter_code
_entity_poly.pdbx_strand_id
1 'polypeptide(L)'
;MPPKRAQCKHVILSDEELKSGITTLENVQAGVEEFHTNGLVIFENAIPHDIIDKFYEKMNADGASRLEDPKVAFNHGNEKTNFSTCPPLSKEWLVEDIWANKHAAAVMEVVIGKPQLAFTGSNINLPTADPTSRQAVHVDSYHEHHKFPTCIELFMYLHDVSPTNGSTEIWPGSQHEWNLKNHESHGRGWVKASAFNRRAEHSPPFQPTIPKGSIAIRDLRLWHAGMPNLSDQNRIMLGFIYFPRWYRNPMRITLPQNCKSVVEKWTQVDAIGATQFVDGEVDHLDQTLGMLAYLNFTQDPETGIKQIREKIDLAQGREPNAELKVTENDYWVPGSKRLSDRVTGGTGGKNDRGKSRQRGRGKGGGQFDSLKPKGGSIKKRARK
;
A
#
# COMPACT_ATOMS: atom_id res chain seq x y z
N MET A 1 27.23 5.79 7.96
CA MET A 1 26.71 7.05 7.38
C MET A 1 25.37 7.34 8.03
N PRO A 2 25.00 8.60 8.30
CA PRO A 2 23.61 8.90 8.66
C PRO A 2 22.68 8.43 7.53
N PRO A 3 21.47 7.93 7.81
CA PRO A 3 20.52 7.56 6.77
C PRO A 3 20.29 8.77 5.86
N LYS A 4 20.49 8.61 4.55
CA LYS A 4 20.11 9.63 3.58
C LYS A 4 18.61 9.85 3.75
N ARG A 5 18.17 11.12 3.78
CA ARG A 5 16.75 11.46 3.77
C ARG A 5 16.16 10.83 2.52
N ALA A 6 15.22 9.90 2.68
CA ALA A 6 14.56 9.28 1.54
C ALA A 6 13.79 10.38 0.80
N GLN A 7 14.03 10.50 -0.50
CA GLN A 7 13.35 11.44 -1.39
C GLN A 7 12.79 10.62 -2.55
N CYS A 8 11.49 10.78 -2.82
CA CYS A 8 10.92 10.36 -4.10
C CYS A 8 11.22 11.48 -5.10
N LYS A 9 11.77 11.13 -6.26
CA LYS A 9 11.90 12.07 -7.36
C LYS A 9 10.53 12.27 -8.00
N HIS A 10 10.18 13.52 -8.25
CA HIS A 10 8.99 13.86 -9.02
C HIS A 10 9.37 13.95 -10.50
N VAL A 11 8.51 13.41 -11.36
CA VAL A 11 8.59 13.58 -12.81
C VAL A 11 7.65 14.72 -13.18
N ILE A 12 8.19 15.84 -13.64
CA ILE A 12 7.39 17.02 -13.96
C ILE A 12 7.06 16.97 -15.46
N LEU A 13 5.78 16.77 -15.78
CA LEU A 13 5.31 16.75 -17.15
C LEU A 13 5.19 18.17 -17.70
N SER A 14 5.58 18.35 -18.96
CA SER A 14 5.38 19.61 -19.66
C SER A 14 3.90 19.82 -20.02
N ASP A 15 3.51 21.07 -20.26
CA ASP A 15 2.15 21.40 -20.72
C ASP A 15 1.81 20.73 -22.06
N GLU A 16 2.82 20.47 -22.91
CA GLU A 16 2.63 19.75 -24.17
C GLU A 16 2.38 18.26 -23.92
N GLU A 17 3.09 17.62 -22.98
CA GLU A 17 2.80 16.24 -22.59
C GLU A 17 1.39 16.14 -22.01
N LEU A 18 1.03 17.03 -21.07
CA LEU A 18 -0.33 17.10 -20.50
C LEU A 18 -1.40 17.22 -21.59
N LYS A 19 -1.22 18.17 -22.51
CA LYS A 19 -2.20 18.46 -23.57
C LYS A 19 -2.30 17.33 -24.60
N SER A 20 -1.18 16.72 -24.97
CA SER A 20 -1.13 15.66 -25.99
C SER A 20 -1.50 14.29 -25.42
N GLY A 21 -1.35 14.08 -24.11
CA GLY A 21 -1.45 12.78 -23.46
C GLY A 21 -0.30 11.83 -23.82
N ILE A 22 0.78 12.35 -24.41
CA ILE A 22 1.97 11.57 -24.80
C ILE A 22 3.08 11.88 -23.81
N THR A 23 3.64 10.84 -23.17
CA THR A 23 4.78 10.98 -22.26
C THR A 23 6.08 10.82 -23.04
N THR A 24 7.03 11.71 -22.84
CA THR A 24 8.38 11.60 -23.42
C THR A 24 9.08 10.34 -22.92
N LEU A 25 9.98 9.76 -23.73
CA LEU A 25 10.69 8.54 -23.35
C LEU A 25 11.62 8.78 -22.15
N GLU A 26 12.14 9.99 -22.00
CA GLU A 26 12.91 10.44 -20.85
C GLU A 26 12.09 10.41 -19.57
N ASN A 27 10.85 10.91 -19.60
CA ASN A 27 9.95 10.87 -18.44
C ASN A 27 9.44 9.45 -18.16
N VAL A 28 9.23 8.63 -19.20
CA VAL A 28 8.93 7.19 -19.02
C VAL A 28 10.10 6.49 -18.33
N GLN A 29 11.33 6.68 -18.79
CA GLN A 29 12.53 6.10 -18.17
C GLN A 29 12.66 6.56 -16.71
N ALA A 30 12.55 7.87 -16.46
CA ALA A 30 12.61 8.41 -15.10
C ALA A 30 11.56 7.80 -14.19
N GLY A 31 10.33 7.62 -14.68
CA GLY A 31 9.24 7.01 -13.91
C GLY A 31 9.46 5.52 -13.62
N VAL A 32 9.97 4.77 -14.59
CA VAL A 32 10.31 3.34 -14.41
C VAL A 32 11.46 3.16 -13.40
N GLU A 33 12.52 3.95 -13.52
CA GLU A 33 13.66 3.91 -12.60
C GLU A 33 13.24 4.26 -11.16
N GLU A 34 12.42 5.30 -11.01
CA GLU A 34 11.92 5.77 -9.72
C GLU A 34 10.98 4.72 -9.09
N PHE A 35 10.03 4.19 -9.87
CA PHE A 35 9.13 3.13 -9.41
C PHE A 35 9.89 1.88 -8.97
N HIS A 36 10.87 1.42 -9.74
CA HIS A 36 11.67 0.26 -9.34
C HIS A 36 12.51 0.57 -8.11
N THR A 37 13.12 1.75 -8.01
CA THR A 37 13.98 2.12 -6.87
C THR A 37 13.18 2.24 -5.58
N ASN A 38 12.14 3.07 -5.61
CA ASN A 38 11.43 3.54 -4.41
C ASN A 38 10.06 2.90 -4.22
N GLY A 39 9.53 2.20 -5.22
CA GLY A 39 8.20 1.57 -5.19
C GLY A 39 7.06 2.55 -5.42
N LEU A 40 7.37 3.80 -5.74
CA LEU A 40 6.48 4.92 -5.97
C LEU A 40 7.12 5.83 -7.02
N VAL A 41 6.30 6.45 -7.87
CA VAL A 41 6.67 7.66 -8.62
C VAL A 41 5.49 8.62 -8.60
N ILE A 42 5.79 9.92 -8.54
CA ILE A 42 4.82 11.01 -8.63
C ILE A 42 5.08 11.79 -9.92
N PHE A 43 4.04 11.97 -10.73
CA PHE A 43 4.03 12.81 -11.91
C PHE A 43 3.27 14.10 -11.60
N GLU A 44 3.94 15.24 -11.69
CA GLU A 44 3.29 16.54 -11.58
C GLU A 44 2.73 16.99 -12.93
N ASN A 45 1.72 17.87 -12.91
CA ASN A 45 1.09 18.42 -14.12
C ASN A 45 0.51 17.34 -15.04
N ALA A 46 -0.17 16.34 -14.47
CA ALA A 46 -0.68 15.16 -15.18
C ALA A 46 -2.19 15.18 -15.42
N ILE A 47 -2.91 16.11 -14.76
CA ILE A 47 -4.37 16.24 -14.84
C ILE A 47 -4.75 17.73 -14.83
N PRO A 48 -5.62 18.20 -15.74
CA PRO A 48 -6.17 19.54 -15.70
C PRO A 48 -6.87 19.86 -14.37
N HIS A 49 -6.61 21.03 -13.80
CA HIS A 49 -7.10 21.40 -12.46
C HIS A 49 -8.62 21.52 -12.36
N ASP A 50 -9.30 21.92 -13.43
CA ASP A 50 -10.77 22.04 -13.49
C ASP A 50 -11.47 20.69 -13.33
N ILE A 51 -10.88 19.62 -13.88
CA ILE A 51 -11.34 18.24 -13.65
C ILE A 51 -11.20 17.87 -12.18
N ILE A 52 -10.05 18.19 -11.57
CA ILE A 52 -9.80 17.91 -10.16
C ILE A 52 -10.78 18.64 -9.25
N ASP A 53 -11.04 19.92 -9.50
CA ASP A 53 -11.95 20.75 -8.72
C ASP A 53 -13.38 20.20 -8.78
N LYS A 54 -13.84 19.80 -9.97
CA LYS A 54 -15.15 19.13 -10.16
C LYS A 54 -15.26 17.84 -9.34
N PHE A 55 -14.21 17.01 -9.32
CA PHE A 55 -14.19 15.79 -8.51
C PHE A 55 -14.14 16.11 -7.01
N TYR A 56 -13.41 17.13 -6.58
CA TYR A 56 -13.34 17.51 -5.18
C TYR A 56 -14.73 17.87 -4.65
N GLU A 57 -15.47 18.73 -5.36
CA GLU A 57 -16.82 19.14 -4.97
C GLU A 57 -17.76 17.94 -4.83
N LYS A 58 -17.77 17.04 -5.82
CA LYS A 58 -18.62 15.85 -5.81
C LYS A 58 -18.25 14.88 -4.69
N MET A 59 -16.97 14.55 -4.56
CA MET A 59 -16.50 13.61 -3.53
C MET A 59 -16.70 14.16 -2.12
N ASN A 60 -16.62 15.48 -1.95
CA ASN A 60 -16.88 16.11 -0.66
C ASN A 60 -18.37 16.04 -0.30
N ALA A 61 -19.27 16.30 -1.26
CA ALA A 61 -20.70 16.15 -1.07
C ALA A 61 -21.09 14.69 -0.78
N ASP A 62 -20.57 13.74 -1.55
CA ASP A 62 -20.78 12.30 -1.36
C ASP A 62 -20.23 11.82 -0.02
N GLY A 63 -19.08 12.36 0.40
CA GLY A 63 -18.50 12.11 1.72
C GLY A 63 -19.40 12.60 2.86
N ALA A 64 -20.02 13.77 2.71
CA ALA A 64 -20.97 14.28 3.69
C ALA A 64 -22.20 13.37 3.80
N SER A 65 -22.81 12.98 2.67
CA SER A 65 -23.92 12.01 2.67
C SER A 65 -23.53 10.66 3.25
N ARG A 66 -22.30 10.20 2.99
CA ARG A 66 -21.78 8.93 3.52
C ARG A 66 -21.65 8.91 5.04
N LEU A 67 -21.35 10.06 5.65
CA LEU A 67 -21.23 10.22 7.10
C LEU A 67 -22.57 10.22 7.83
N GLU A 68 -23.68 10.42 7.11
CA GLU A 68 -25.04 10.29 7.67
C GLU A 68 -25.40 8.82 7.95
N ASP A 69 -24.73 7.87 7.30
CA ASP A 69 -24.94 6.45 7.53
C ASP A 69 -24.22 5.99 8.81
N PRO A 70 -24.96 5.51 9.84
CA PRO A 70 -24.39 5.07 11.11
C PRO A 70 -23.47 3.84 10.98
N LYS A 71 -23.48 3.15 9.83
CA LYS A 71 -22.60 2.02 9.52
C LYS A 71 -21.31 2.45 8.82
N VAL A 72 -21.00 3.74 8.75
CA VAL A 72 -19.68 4.18 8.25
C VAL A 72 -18.57 3.59 9.12
N ALA A 73 -17.61 2.94 8.47
CA ALA A 73 -16.44 2.36 9.12
C ALA A 73 -15.20 3.15 8.69
N PHE A 74 -14.35 3.47 9.66
CA PHE A 74 -13.10 4.16 9.41
C PHE A 74 -11.94 3.16 9.28
N ASN A 75 -11.02 3.47 8.38
CA ASN A 75 -9.87 2.63 8.08
C ASN A 75 -8.94 2.58 9.31
N HIS A 76 -8.79 1.39 9.88
CA HIS A 76 -8.04 1.10 11.11
C HIS A 76 -8.70 1.58 12.42
N GLY A 77 -10.03 1.63 12.46
CA GLY A 77 -10.81 1.83 13.67
C GLY A 77 -11.62 3.12 13.65
N ASN A 78 -12.78 3.12 14.30
CA ASN A 78 -13.74 4.24 14.31
C ASN A 78 -13.27 5.46 15.12
N GLU A 79 -12.17 5.34 15.86
CA GLU A 79 -11.46 6.48 16.45
C GLU A 79 -10.63 7.28 15.42
N LYS A 80 -10.48 6.76 14.19
CA LYS A 80 -9.74 7.41 13.10
C LYS A 80 -10.66 8.32 12.29
N THR A 81 -10.04 9.15 11.45
CA THR A 81 -10.74 10.15 10.61
C THR A 81 -10.78 9.82 9.13
N ASN A 82 -10.10 8.74 8.72
CA ASN A 82 -10.00 8.31 7.33
C ASN A 82 -11.03 7.22 7.04
N PHE A 83 -12.03 7.50 6.23
CA PHE A 83 -12.99 6.51 5.75
C PHE A 83 -12.91 6.39 4.23
N SER A 84 -13.53 5.34 3.71
CA SER A 84 -13.51 5.06 2.28
C SER A 84 -14.89 5.20 1.66
N THR A 85 -14.92 5.70 0.43
CA THR A 85 -16.14 5.74 -0.40
C THR A 85 -15.78 5.38 -1.85
N CYS A 86 -16.76 4.98 -2.65
CA CYS A 86 -16.55 4.77 -4.08
C CYS A 86 -16.60 6.12 -4.79
N PRO A 87 -15.74 6.39 -5.79
CA PRO A 87 -15.98 7.53 -6.69
C PRO A 87 -17.25 7.30 -7.53
N PRO A 88 -17.84 8.37 -8.10
CA PRO A 88 -19.03 8.26 -8.93
C PRO A 88 -18.81 7.34 -10.13
N LEU A 89 -19.80 6.48 -10.40
CA LEU A 89 -19.72 5.41 -11.41
C LEU A 89 -20.55 5.70 -12.67
N SER A 90 -21.26 6.83 -12.72
CA SER A 90 -22.05 7.23 -13.89
C SER A 90 -21.17 7.78 -15.02
N LYS A 91 -21.72 7.73 -16.23
CA LYS A 91 -21.01 7.98 -17.49
C LYS A 91 -20.23 9.30 -17.53
N GLU A 92 -20.78 10.36 -16.94
CA GLU A 92 -20.21 11.70 -16.91
C GLU A 92 -19.01 11.87 -15.95
N TRP A 93 -18.75 10.86 -15.10
CA TRP A 93 -17.62 10.80 -14.19
C TRP A 93 -16.52 9.84 -14.63
N LEU A 94 -16.72 9.09 -15.71
CA LEU A 94 -15.69 8.25 -16.31
C LEU A 94 -14.73 9.09 -17.19
N VAL A 95 -14.03 10.00 -16.55
CA VAL A 95 -13.04 10.90 -17.18
C VAL A 95 -11.72 10.16 -17.36
N GLU A 96 -11.21 10.10 -18.60
CA GLU A 96 -10.00 9.34 -18.95
C GLU A 96 -8.78 9.81 -18.14
N ASP A 97 -8.60 11.11 -17.91
CA ASP A 97 -7.48 11.66 -17.14
C ASP A 97 -7.46 11.21 -15.67
N ILE A 98 -8.60 10.76 -15.14
CA ILE A 98 -8.76 10.24 -13.78
C ILE A 98 -8.69 8.70 -13.76
N TRP A 99 -9.48 8.04 -14.60
CA TRP A 99 -9.69 6.58 -14.57
C TRP A 99 -8.67 5.79 -15.39
N ALA A 100 -8.01 6.42 -16.34
CA ALA A 100 -7.17 5.76 -17.34
C ALA A 100 -6.04 6.70 -17.81
N ASN A 101 -5.45 7.44 -16.86
CA ASN A 101 -4.47 8.48 -17.15
C ASN A 101 -3.33 7.96 -18.03
N LYS A 102 -3.11 8.61 -19.18
CA LYS A 102 -2.17 8.15 -20.21
C LYS A 102 -0.72 8.18 -19.76
N HIS A 103 -0.36 9.11 -18.88
CA HIS A 103 1.01 9.24 -18.36
C HIS A 103 1.35 8.11 -17.39
N ALA A 104 0.46 7.85 -16.43
CA ALA A 104 0.60 6.72 -15.53
C ALA A 104 0.55 5.39 -16.29
N ALA A 105 -0.35 5.25 -17.28
CA ALA A 105 -0.45 4.05 -18.10
C ALA A 105 0.83 3.78 -18.91
N ALA A 106 1.49 4.80 -19.44
CA ALA A 106 2.75 4.65 -20.18
C ALA A 106 3.86 4.01 -19.32
N VAL A 107 3.96 4.39 -18.04
CA VAL A 107 4.94 3.80 -17.12
C VAL A 107 4.50 2.43 -16.63
N MET A 108 3.22 2.26 -16.27
CA MET A 108 2.68 0.95 -15.87
C MET A 108 2.85 -0.09 -16.98
N GLU A 109 2.65 0.28 -18.25
CA GLU A 109 2.82 -0.63 -19.38
C GLU A 109 4.24 -1.19 -19.49
N VAL A 110 5.27 -0.38 -19.22
CA VAL A 110 6.66 -0.85 -19.19
C VAL A 110 6.92 -1.80 -18.01
N VAL A 111 6.27 -1.57 -16.86
CA VAL A 111 6.48 -2.36 -15.63
C VAL A 111 5.72 -3.69 -15.66
N ILE A 112 4.46 -3.70 -16.07
CA ILE A 112 3.54 -4.86 -15.96
C ILE A 112 2.90 -5.29 -17.29
N GLY A 113 3.24 -4.65 -18.42
CA GLY A 113 2.50 -4.78 -19.68
C GLY A 113 1.18 -4.01 -19.65
N LYS A 114 0.37 -4.08 -20.72
CA LYS A 114 -0.90 -3.35 -20.81
C LYS A 114 -1.73 -3.48 -19.51
N PRO A 115 -1.89 -2.40 -18.73
CA PRO A 115 -2.46 -2.46 -17.38
C PRO A 115 -3.97 -2.67 -17.44
N GLN A 116 -4.48 -3.62 -16.64
CA GLN A 116 -5.91 -3.91 -16.54
C GLN A 116 -6.49 -3.27 -15.26
N LEU A 117 -7.43 -2.35 -15.40
CA LEU A 117 -8.09 -1.67 -14.29
C LEU A 117 -9.13 -2.59 -13.64
N ALA A 118 -8.91 -3.00 -12.39
CA ALA A 118 -9.75 -3.99 -11.71
C ALA A 118 -10.47 -3.46 -10.47
N PHE A 119 -10.09 -2.29 -9.98
CA PHE A 119 -10.68 -1.69 -8.78
C PHE A 119 -10.59 -0.17 -8.82
N THR A 120 -11.58 0.46 -8.18
CA THR A 120 -11.66 1.90 -7.94
C THR A 120 -12.16 2.13 -6.52
N GLY A 121 -11.66 3.18 -5.89
CA GLY A 121 -12.02 3.58 -4.53
C GLY A 121 -11.49 4.96 -4.20
N SER A 122 -11.79 5.42 -3.00
CA SER A 122 -11.28 6.69 -2.51
C SER A 122 -11.15 6.67 -0.99
N ASN A 123 -10.35 7.61 -0.48
CA ASN A 123 -10.18 7.85 0.94
C ASN A 123 -10.44 9.32 1.24
N ILE A 124 -11.36 9.57 2.17
CA ILE A 124 -11.64 10.90 2.71
C ILE A 124 -11.10 10.92 4.14
N ASN A 125 -10.11 11.77 4.37
CA ASN A 125 -9.54 11.98 5.70
C ASN A 125 -10.02 13.30 6.26
N LEU A 126 -10.88 13.21 7.28
CA LEU A 126 -11.47 14.35 7.94
C LEU A 126 -10.43 15.11 8.78
N PRO A 127 -10.59 16.43 8.95
CA PRO A 127 -9.86 17.22 9.93
C PRO A 127 -9.84 16.56 11.32
N THR A 128 -8.69 16.61 11.98
CA THR A 128 -8.52 16.16 13.36
C THR A 128 -7.59 17.07 14.14
N ALA A 129 -7.87 17.24 15.43
CA ALA A 129 -6.97 17.91 16.37
C ALA A 129 -5.95 16.93 16.99
N ASP A 130 -6.13 15.61 16.81
CA ASP A 130 -5.26 14.58 17.37
C ASP A 130 -4.11 14.23 16.40
N PRO A 131 -2.87 14.65 16.68
CA PRO A 131 -1.71 14.33 15.85
C PRO A 131 -1.30 12.85 15.92
N THR A 132 -1.91 12.06 16.80
CA THR A 132 -1.69 10.61 16.92
C THR A 132 -2.73 9.80 16.13
N SER A 133 -3.70 10.45 15.48
CA SER A 133 -4.71 9.82 14.63
C SER A 133 -4.13 9.40 13.27
N ARG A 134 -3.13 8.52 13.32
CA ARG A 134 -2.53 7.85 12.18
C ARG A 134 -2.93 6.38 12.12
N GLN A 135 -2.75 5.80 10.95
CA GLN A 135 -2.86 4.38 10.70
C GLN A 135 -1.57 3.65 11.13
N ALA A 136 -1.68 2.33 11.34
CA ALA A 136 -0.53 1.44 11.44
C ALA A 136 0.30 1.48 10.15
N VAL A 137 1.61 1.23 10.23
CA VAL A 137 2.42 0.96 9.05
C VAL A 137 1.95 -0.36 8.45
N HIS A 138 1.54 -0.36 7.20
CA HIS A 138 0.94 -1.52 6.55
C HIS A 138 1.27 -1.62 5.07
N VAL A 139 0.97 -2.78 4.49
CA VAL A 139 0.80 -2.98 3.05
C VAL A 139 -0.65 -3.30 2.77
N ASP A 140 -1.12 -3.02 1.57
CA ASP A 140 -2.49 -3.40 1.16
C ASP A 140 -2.52 -4.81 0.60
N SER A 141 -1.48 -5.21 -0.15
CA SER A 141 -1.38 -6.55 -0.73
C SER A 141 -0.67 -7.52 0.23
N TYR A 142 -1.38 -8.04 1.24
CA TYR A 142 -0.82 -8.91 2.28
C TYR A 142 -1.10 -10.42 2.12
N HIS A 143 -1.07 -10.91 0.88
CA HIS A 143 -1.02 -12.34 0.56
C HIS A 143 0.38 -12.76 0.09
N GLU A 144 0.62 -14.07 -0.06
CA GLU A 144 1.84 -14.55 -0.72
C GLU A 144 1.81 -14.18 -2.21
N HIS A 145 2.58 -13.18 -2.59
CA HIS A 145 2.62 -12.64 -3.95
C HIS A 145 3.99 -12.81 -4.61
N HIS A 146 4.09 -12.42 -5.88
CA HIS A 146 5.35 -12.49 -6.62
C HIS A 146 6.40 -11.50 -6.09
N LYS A 147 7.68 -11.79 -6.36
CA LYS A 147 8.81 -10.91 -6.00
C LYS A 147 8.93 -9.68 -6.89
N PHE A 148 8.13 -9.60 -7.95
CA PHE A 148 8.04 -8.47 -8.86
C PHE A 148 6.62 -7.85 -8.79
N PRO A 149 6.43 -6.62 -9.29
CA PRO A 149 5.14 -5.93 -9.22
C PRO A 149 4.09 -6.67 -10.04
N THR A 150 2.94 -6.97 -9.43
CA THR A 150 1.75 -7.49 -10.11
C THR A 150 0.48 -6.73 -9.76
N CYS A 151 0.59 -5.73 -8.88
CA CYS A 151 -0.53 -4.98 -8.34
C CYS A 151 -0.02 -3.55 -8.10
N ILE A 152 -0.50 -2.61 -8.91
CA ILE A 152 -0.09 -1.21 -8.86
C ILE A 152 -1.31 -0.38 -8.52
N GLU A 153 -1.22 0.45 -7.48
CA GLU A 153 -2.20 1.51 -7.25
C GLU A 153 -1.74 2.77 -7.98
N LEU A 154 -2.62 3.30 -8.80
CA LEU A 154 -2.60 4.69 -9.25
C LEU A 154 -3.47 5.50 -8.29
N PHE A 155 -2.94 6.58 -7.75
CA PHE A 155 -3.70 7.46 -6.87
C PHE A 155 -3.42 8.93 -7.16
N MET A 156 -4.37 9.77 -6.75
CA MET A 156 -4.27 11.22 -6.90
C MET A 156 -5.00 11.89 -5.74
N TYR A 157 -4.50 13.06 -5.35
CA TYR A 157 -5.19 13.91 -4.39
C TYR A 157 -5.98 14.97 -5.14
N LEU A 158 -7.15 15.31 -4.61
CA LEU A 158 -8.05 16.27 -5.24
C LEU A 158 -7.75 17.73 -4.85
N HIS A 159 -6.57 17.99 -4.28
CA HIS A 159 -6.05 19.27 -3.81
C HIS A 159 -4.56 19.10 -3.48
N ASP A 160 -3.86 20.21 -3.20
CA ASP A 160 -2.48 20.16 -2.74
C ASP A 160 -2.36 19.41 -1.42
N VAL A 161 -1.43 18.47 -1.32
CA VAL A 161 -1.15 17.78 -0.05
C VAL A 161 0.27 17.96 0.42
N SER A 162 0.43 17.89 1.73
CA SER A 162 1.69 17.99 2.44
C SER A 162 1.57 17.21 3.77
N PRO A 163 2.65 17.10 4.55
CA PRO A 163 2.56 16.50 5.88
C PRO A 163 1.52 17.15 6.79
N THR A 164 1.20 18.44 6.58
CA THR A 164 0.24 19.19 7.40
C THR A 164 -1.20 18.68 7.25
N ASN A 165 -1.64 18.36 6.03
CA ASN A 165 -3.01 17.89 5.77
C ASN A 165 -3.08 16.36 5.58
N GLY A 166 -2.03 15.63 5.98
CA GLY A 166 -2.05 14.18 6.03
C GLY A 166 -1.82 13.51 4.67
N SER A 167 -0.82 13.98 3.92
CA SER A 167 -0.20 13.18 2.85
C SER A 167 0.22 11.81 3.38
N THR A 168 0.12 10.76 2.57
CA THR A 168 0.46 9.40 3.02
C THR A 168 1.94 9.31 3.41
N GLU A 169 2.24 8.71 4.57
CA GLU A 169 3.61 8.37 4.94
C GLU A 169 4.05 7.15 4.13
N ILE A 170 5.18 7.26 3.43
CA ILE A 170 5.70 6.25 2.52
C ILE A 170 7.04 5.74 3.03
N TRP A 171 7.30 4.44 2.83
CA TRP A 171 8.56 3.77 3.14
C TRP A 171 9.30 3.36 1.86
N PRO A 172 10.09 4.26 1.23
CA PRO A 172 10.71 3.98 -0.06
C PRO A 172 11.49 2.68 -0.07
N GLY A 173 11.33 1.89 -1.12
CA GLY A 173 12.08 0.68 -1.37
C GLY A 173 11.70 -0.52 -0.49
N SER A 174 10.65 -0.44 0.34
CA SER A 174 10.24 -1.56 1.20
C SER A 174 9.65 -2.74 0.41
N GLN A 175 9.30 -2.55 -0.87
CA GLN A 175 8.79 -3.58 -1.77
C GLN A 175 9.86 -4.60 -2.23
N HIS A 176 11.15 -4.24 -2.21
CA HIS A 176 12.23 -5.10 -2.74
C HIS A 176 12.45 -6.39 -1.94
N GLU A 177 12.29 -6.30 -0.63
CA GLU A 177 12.52 -7.42 0.30
C GLU A 177 11.24 -7.79 1.02
N TRP A 178 10.11 -7.68 0.31
CA TRP A 178 8.84 -8.04 0.86
C TRP A 178 8.86 -9.48 1.40
N ASN A 179 8.32 -9.67 2.60
CA ASN A 179 8.22 -10.95 3.27
C ASN A 179 7.13 -10.93 4.34
N LEU A 180 6.22 -11.91 4.33
CA LEU A 180 5.21 -12.10 5.38
C LEU A 180 5.79 -12.14 6.80
N LYS A 181 7.04 -12.54 6.99
CA LYS A 181 7.73 -12.51 8.29
C LYS A 181 7.80 -11.11 8.90
N ASN A 182 7.80 -10.06 8.07
CA ASN A 182 7.77 -8.67 8.52
C ASN A 182 6.39 -8.22 8.98
N HIS A 183 5.33 -8.97 8.69
CA HIS A 183 3.96 -8.62 9.06
C HIS A 183 3.56 -9.21 10.42
N GLU A 184 2.64 -8.54 11.09
CA GLU A 184 1.95 -9.06 12.25
C GLU A 184 1.08 -10.27 11.91
N SER A 185 0.90 -11.18 12.87
CA SER A 185 0.25 -12.49 12.64
C SER A 185 -1.27 -12.42 12.51
N HIS A 186 -1.88 -11.25 12.66
CA HIS A 186 -3.33 -11.09 12.66
C HIS A 186 -3.94 -10.86 11.26
N GLY A 187 -3.13 -10.83 10.19
CA GLY A 187 -3.63 -10.86 8.82
C GLY A 187 -4.24 -9.55 8.27
N ARG A 188 -3.80 -8.38 8.75
CA ARG A 188 -4.25 -7.06 8.24
C ARG A 188 -3.16 -6.29 7.50
N GLY A 189 -2.07 -6.97 7.12
CA GLY A 189 -0.94 -6.34 6.44
C GLY A 189 -0.11 -5.37 7.29
N TRP A 190 -0.39 -5.26 8.60
CA TRP A 190 0.40 -4.41 9.49
C TRP A 190 1.82 -4.94 9.61
N VAL A 191 2.78 -4.03 9.62
CA VAL A 191 4.21 -4.31 9.66
C VAL A 191 4.69 -4.27 11.10
N LYS A 192 5.43 -5.31 11.52
CA LYS A 192 6.02 -5.39 12.85
C LYS A 192 6.90 -4.20 13.16
N ALA A 193 6.85 -3.73 14.40
CA ALA A 193 7.76 -2.72 14.94
C ALA A 193 9.22 -3.02 14.63
N SER A 194 9.65 -4.27 14.81
CA SER A 194 11.03 -4.64 14.54
C SER A 194 11.41 -4.46 13.05
N ALA A 195 10.49 -4.66 12.11
CA ALA A 195 10.76 -4.58 10.69
C ALA A 195 10.84 -3.13 10.21
N PHE A 196 9.86 -2.29 10.57
CA PHE A 196 9.90 -0.89 10.19
C PHE A 196 11.01 -0.12 10.91
N ASN A 197 11.35 -0.44 12.16
CA ASN A 197 12.50 0.18 12.84
C ASN A 197 13.82 -0.18 12.14
N ARG A 198 14.03 -1.44 11.73
CA ARG A 198 15.22 -1.82 10.93
C ARG A 198 15.27 -1.09 9.59
N ARG A 199 14.13 -0.99 8.90
CA ARG A 199 14.07 -0.26 7.61
C ARG A 199 14.45 1.20 7.80
N ALA A 200 13.95 1.84 8.85
CA ALA A 200 14.20 3.26 9.11
C ALA A 200 15.67 3.59 9.42
N GLU A 201 16.47 2.62 9.89
CA GLU A 201 17.92 2.79 10.05
C GLU A 201 18.65 3.01 8.71
N HIS A 202 18.07 2.55 7.60
CA HIS A 202 18.64 2.65 6.26
C HIS A 202 17.90 3.62 5.34
N SER A 203 16.57 3.58 5.38
CA SER A 203 15.66 4.36 4.56
C SER A 203 14.43 4.72 5.40
N PRO A 204 14.48 5.80 6.19
CA PRO A 204 13.35 6.25 7.01
C PRO A 204 12.16 6.62 6.12
N PRO A 205 10.93 6.56 6.67
CA PRO A 205 9.77 6.99 5.93
C PRO A 205 9.77 8.50 5.73
N PHE A 206 8.97 8.96 4.78
CA PHE A 206 8.73 10.38 4.54
C PHE A 206 7.29 10.60 4.08
N GLN A 207 6.82 11.84 4.20
CA GLN A 207 5.53 12.29 3.69
C GLN A 207 5.80 13.26 2.52
N PRO A 208 5.41 12.91 1.27
CA PRO A 208 5.63 13.78 0.12
C PRO A 208 4.70 14.99 0.13
N THR A 209 5.17 16.12 -0.39
CA THR A 209 4.29 17.22 -0.80
C THR A 209 3.90 16.99 -2.24
N ILE A 210 2.62 16.87 -2.55
CA ILE A 210 2.12 16.55 -3.89
C ILE A 210 1.15 17.66 -4.32
N PRO A 211 1.49 18.44 -5.36
CA PRO A 211 0.61 19.49 -5.84
C PRO A 211 -0.63 18.92 -6.54
N LYS A 212 -1.72 19.68 -6.52
CA LYS A 212 -2.96 19.40 -7.26
C LYS A 212 -2.63 19.16 -8.74
N GLY A 213 -3.38 18.27 -9.39
CA GLY A 213 -3.13 17.87 -10.77
C GLY A 213 -2.01 16.84 -10.93
N SER A 214 -1.39 16.40 -9.83
CA SER A 214 -0.43 15.29 -9.86
C SER A 214 -1.11 13.93 -9.80
N ILE A 215 -0.43 12.93 -10.34
CA ILE A 215 -0.81 11.52 -10.23
C ILE A 215 0.38 10.73 -9.75
N ALA A 216 0.14 9.70 -8.93
CA ALA A 216 1.18 8.83 -8.44
C ALA A 216 0.83 7.38 -8.74
N ILE A 217 1.85 6.56 -9.00
CA ILE A 217 1.69 5.10 -9.03
C ILE A 217 2.61 4.48 -7.99
N ARG A 218 2.11 3.48 -7.26
CA ARG A 218 2.88 2.73 -6.26
C ARG A 218 2.66 1.23 -6.37
N ASP A 219 3.69 0.50 -6.01
CA ASP A 219 3.61 -0.93 -5.79
C ASP A 219 2.79 -1.21 -4.52
N LEU A 220 1.74 -2.05 -4.60
CA LEU A 220 0.87 -2.33 -3.44
C LEU A 220 1.56 -3.13 -2.32
N ARG A 221 2.81 -3.53 -2.52
CA ARG A 221 3.72 -4.11 -1.51
C ARG A 221 4.49 -3.04 -0.73
N LEU A 222 4.47 -1.79 -1.18
CA LEU A 222 5.11 -0.66 -0.52
C LEU A 222 4.45 -0.40 0.84
N TRP A 223 5.27 -0.23 1.87
CA TRP A 223 4.77 0.04 3.21
C TRP A 223 4.38 1.51 3.29
N HIS A 224 3.24 1.77 3.92
CA HIS A 224 2.72 3.11 4.05
C HIS A 224 1.81 3.25 5.27
N ALA A 225 1.41 4.48 5.58
CA ALA A 225 0.41 4.76 6.60
C ALA A 225 -0.37 6.05 6.25
N GLY A 226 -1.69 6.00 6.40
CA GLY A 226 -2.50 7.22 6.45
C GLY A 226 -2.13 8.07 7.66
N MET A 227 -1.90 9.37 7.43
CA MET A 227 -1.47 10.34 8.44
C MET A 227 -2.63 11.26 8.83
N PRO A 228 -2.64 11.83 10.06
CA PRO A 228 -3.68 12.75 10.49
C PRO A 228 -3.76 13.96 9.56
N ASN A 229 -4.98 14.43 9.31
CA ASN A 229 -5.22 15.67 8.60
C ASN A 229 -5.40 16.80 9.64
N LEU A 230 -4.37 17.63 9.81
CA LEU A 230 -4.38 18.74 10.77
C LEU A 230 -4.84 20.06 10.13
N SER A 231 -5.38 20.01 8.91
CA SER A 231 -6.01 21.16 8.25
C SER A 231 -7.50 21.26 8.60
N ASP A 232 -8.18 22.24 8.02
CA ASP A 232 -9.61 22.51 8.17
C ASP A 232 -10.47 21.97 7.01
N GLN A 233 -9.85 21.30 6.02
CA GLN A 233 -10.52 20.78 4.84
C GLN A 233 -10.38 19.26 4.74
N ASN A 234 -11.36 18.60 4.12
CA ASN A 234 -11.31 17.15 3.89
C ASN A 234 -10.19 16.80 2.90
N ARG A 235 -9.28 15.91 3.31
CA ARG A 235 -8.23 15.40 2.42
C ARG A 235 -8.75 14.21 1.63
N ILE A 236 -9.15 14.45 0.39
CA ILE A 236 -9.68 13.44 -0.52
C ILE A 236 -8.60 12.90 -1.46
N MET A 237 -8.49 11.57 -1.52
CA MET A 237 -7.64 10.81 -2.43
C MET A 237 -8.51 9.84 -3.24
N LEU A 238 -8.32 9.79 -4.56
CA LEU A 238 -8.85 8.72 -5.40
C LEU A 238 -7.78 7.64 -5.61
N GLY A 239 -8.19 6.38 -5.68
CA GLY A 239 -7.32 5.23 -5.84
C GLY A 239 -7.88 4.22 -6.85
N PHE A 240 -7.03 3.75 -7.74
CA PHE A 240 -7.34 2.82 -8.83
C PHE A 240 -6.29 1.73 -8.85
N ILE A 241 -6.70 0.45 -8.95
CA ILE A 241 -5.75 -0.67 -8.90
C ILE A 241 -5.70 -1.38 -10.24
N TYR A 242 -4.47 -1.52 -10.74
CA TYR A 242 -4.15 -2.15 -12.00
C TYR A 242 -3.35 -3.43 -11.81
N PHE A 243 -3.64 -4.41 -12.66
CA PHE A 243 -2.93 -5.68 -12.73
C PHE A 243 -2.41 -5.94 -14.15
N PRO A 244 -1.36 -6.77 -14.31
CA PRO A 244 -1.07 -7.37 -15.59
C PRO A 244 -2.25 -8.24 -16.04
N ARG A 245 -2.66 -8.18 -17.32
CA ARG A 245 -3.75 -9.04 -17.84
C ARG A 245 -3.53 -10.54 -17.56
N TRP A 246 -2.29 -11.01 -17.66
CA TRP A 246 -1.94 -12.42 -17.41
C TRP A 246 -2.12 -12.84 -15.95
N TYR A 247 -2.18 -11.88 -15.01
CA TYR A 247 -2.42 -12.16 -13.60
C TYR A 247 -3.85 -12.64 -13.34
N ARG A 248 -4.83 -12.31 -14.20
CA ARG A 248 -6.22 -12.82 -14.10
C ARG A 248 -6.84 -12.60 -12.71
N ASN A 249 -6.70 -11.38 -12.18
CA ASN A 249 -7.32 -11.02 -10.90
C ASN A 249 -8.86 -11.17 -10.98
N PRO A 250 -9.53 -11.64 -9.91
CA PRO A 250 -10.98 -11.83 -9.92
C PRO A 250 -11.80 -10.57 -9.68
N MET A 251 -11.22 -9.45 -9.22
CA MET A 251 -11.99 -8.22 -8.96
C MET A 251 -12.59 -7.66 -10.25
N ARG A 252 -13.82 -7.12 -10.14
CA ARG A 252 -14.55 -6.51 -11.25
C ARG A 252 -15.20 -5.22 -10.80
N ILE A 253 -14.94 -4.12 -11.50
CA ILE A 253 -15.69 -2.88 -11.29
C ILE A 253 -17.10 -3.07 -11.85
N THR A 254 -18.13 -2.70 -11.10
CA THR A 254 -19.51 -2.69 -11.60
C THR A 254 -19.83 -1.31 -12.18
N LEU A 255 -20.17 -1.25 -13.48
CA LEU A 255 -20.55 -0.01 -14.16
C LEU A 255 -21.91 -0.15 -14.87
N PRO A 256 -22.69 0.93 -15.00
CA PRO A 256 -23.87 0.94 -15.87
C PRO A 256 -23.53 0.56 -17.32
N GLN A 257 -24.44 -0.14 -18.01
CA GLN A 257 -24.24 -0.61 -19.39
C GLN A 257 -23.94 0.53 -20.38
N ASN A 258 -24.47 1.73 -20.14
CA ASN A 258 -24.23 2.92 -20.97
C ASN A 258 -22.78 3.43 -20.88
N CYS A 259 -22.01 3.02 -19.86
CA CYS A 259 -20.61 3.38 -19.64
C CYS A 259 -19.65 2.59 -20.53
N LYS A 260 -20.06 1.42 -21.05
CA LYS A 260 -19.21 0.56 -21.88
C LYS A 260 -18.58 1.31 -23.06
N SER A 261 -19.39 2.12 -23.75
CA SER A 261 -18.93 2.95 -24.88
C SER A 261 -17.89 4.02 -24.53
N VAL A 262 -17.79 4.42 -23.26
CA VAL A 262 -16.74 5.34 -22.78
C VAL A 262 -15.46 4.56 -22.55
N VAL A 263 -15.56 3.47 -21.80
CA VAL A 263 -14.42 2.62 -21.39
C VAL A 263 -13.73 1.95 -22.59
N GLU A 264 -14.49 1.58 -23.64
CA GLU A 264 -13.96 1.01 -24.88
C GLU A 264 -12.99 1.93 -25.62
N LYS A 265 -13.03 3.25 -25.36
CA LYS A 265 -12.15 4.23 -26.00
C LYS A 265 -10.78 4.32 -25.33
N TRP A 266 -10.63 3.81 -24.11
CA TRP A 266 -9.36 3.87 -23.38
C TRP A 266 -8.43 2.79 -23.92
N THR A 267 -7.50 3.20 -24.79
CA THR A 267 -6.65 2.24 -25.52
C THR A 267 -5.41 1.81 -24.74
N GLN A 268 -4.93 2.67 -23.82
CA GLN A 268 -3.72 2.45 -23.02
C GLN A 268 -3.97 1.50 -21.85
N VAL A 269 -5.19 1.43 -21.33
CA VAL A 269 -5.58 0.53 -20.25
C VAL A 269 -6.58 -0.51 -20.75
N ASP A 270 -6.69 -1.64 -20.06
CA ASP A 270 -7.79 -2.59 -20.24
C ASP A 270 -8.76 -2.47 -19.07
N ALA A 271 -9.82 -1.69 -19.23
CA ALA A 271 -10.86 -1.60 -18.22
C ALA A 271 -12.04 -2.54 -18.53
N ILE A 272 -12.26 -2.89 -19.81
CA ILE A 272 -13.33 -3.83 -20.20
C ILE A 272 -13.10 -5.23 -19.62
N GLY A 273 -11.85 -5.72 -19.66
CA GLY A 273 -11.52 -7.07 -19.20
C GLY A 273 -11.76 -7.34 -17.72
N ALA A 274 -11.89 -6.28 -16.91
CA ALA A 274 -12.16 -6.37 -15.48
C ALA A 274 -13.33 -5.46 -15.04
N THR A 275 -14.32 -5.26 -15.92
CA THR A 275 -15.56 -4.55 -15.60
C THR A 275 -16.77 -5.47 -15.84
N GLN A 276 -17.70 -5.49 -14.89
CA GLN A 276 -19.04 -6.04 -15.06
C GLN A 276 -19.99 -4.90 -15.41
N PHE A 277 -20.64 -5.01 -16.56
CA PHE A 277 -21.68 -4.05 -16.97
C PHE A 277 -23.06 -4.53 -16.52
N VAL A 278 -23.85 -3.64 -15.96
CA VAL A 278 -25.21 -3.93 -15.46
C VAL A 278 -26.23 -2.96 -16.06
N ASP A 279 -27.47 -3.43 -16.21
CA ASP A 279 -28.57 -2.58 -16.65
C ASP A 279 -29.00 -1.62 -15.52
N GLY A 280 -29.34 -0.38 -15.88
CA GLY A 280 -29.76 0.66 -14.93
C GLY A 280 -28.61 1.44 -14.31
N GLU A 281 -28.95 2.21 -13.28
CA GLU A 281 -28.00 3.02 -12.52
C GLU A 281 -27.30 2.19 -11.43
N VAL A 282 -26.07 2.57 -11.11
CA VAL A 282 -25.28 1.96 -10.02
C VAL A 282 -25.15 3.01 -8.93
N ASP A 283 -25.68 2.72 -7.74
CA ASP A 283 -25.48 3.56 -6.56
C ASP A 283 -24.06 3.34 -6.02
N HIS A 284 -23.16 4.27 -6.32
CA HIS A 284 -21.77 4.19 -5.85
C HIS A 284 -21.62 4.43 -4.35
N LEU A 285 -22.66 4.91 -3.65
CA LEU A 285 -22.64 5.05 -2.20
C LEU A 285 -23.09 3.78 -1.47
N ASP A 286 -23.67 2.81 -2.19
CA ASP A 286 -24.02 1.51 -1.62
C ASP A 286 -22.76 0.75 -1.17
N GLN A 287 -22.66 0.50 0.13
CA GLN A 287 -21.52 -0.21 0.73
C GLN A 287 -21.41 -1.67 0.26
N THR A 288 -22.51 -2.28 -0.18
CA THR A 288 -22.53 -3.65 -0.70
C THR A 288 -21.94 -3.74 -2.11
N LEU A 289 -21.95 -2.63 -2.84
CA LEU A 289 -21.24 -2.44 -4.11
C LEU A 289 -19.84 -1.86 -3.92
N GLY A 290 -19.58 -1.30 -2.73
CA GLY A 290 -18.26 -0.87 -2.29
C GLY A 290 -17.24 -1.98 -2.51
N MET A 291 -16.45 -1.83 -3.57
CA MET A 291 -15.43 -2.77 -4.03
C MET A 291 -14.45 -3.19 -2.91
N LEU A 292 -14.36 -2.39 -1.84
CA LEU A 292 -13.62 -2.67 -0.60
C LEU A 292 -14.08 -3.96 0.10
N ALA A 293 -15.38 -4.27 0.04
CA ALA A 293 -15.93 -5.48 0.62
C ALA A 293 -15.41 -6.76 -0.06
N TYR A 294 -14.96 -6.66 -1.32
CA TYR A 294 -14.50 -7.77 -2.15
C TYR A 294 -13.03 -7.64 -2.58
N LEU A 295 -12.24 -6.85 -1.85
CA LEU A 295 -10.81 -6.74 -2.16
C LEU A 295 -10.15 -8.11 -2.17
N ASN A 296 -9.58 -8.44 -3.33
CA ASN A 296 -8.87 -9.68 -3.55
C ASN A 296 -7.64 -9.38 -4.40
N PHE A 297 -6.47 -9.47 -3.78
CA PHE A 297 -5.19 -9.23 -4.47
C PHE A 297 -4.58 -10.52 -5.05
N THR A 298 -5.25 -11.66 -4.91
CA THR A 298 -4.80 -12.97 -5.36
C THR A 298 -5.35 -13.33 -6.75
N GLN A 299 -5.06 -14.55 -7.23
CA GLN A 299 -5.71 -15.14 -8.42
C GLN A 299 -6.85 -16.10 -8.05
N ASP A 300 -7.05 -16.36 -6.76
CA ASP A 300 -8.06 -17.27 -6.27
C ASP A 300 -9.29 -16.46 -5.80
N PRO A 301 -10.46 -16.59 -6.46
CA PRO A 301 -11.66 -15.85 -6.09
C PRO A 301 -12.09 -16.09 -4.64
N GLU A 302 -11.74 -17.24 -4.05
CA GLU A 302 -12.13 -17.60 -2.68
C GLU A 302 -11.17 -17.06 -1.60
N THR A 303 -10.03 -16.47 -2.01
CA THR A 303 -8.98 -16.00 -1.09
C THR A 303 -8.90 -14.47 -1.07
N GLY A 304 -10.06 -13.81 -0.92
CA GLY A 304 -10.14 -12.37 -0.69
C GLY A 304 -9.61 -11.97 0.70
N ILE A 305 -9.41 -10.67 0.91
CA ILE A 305 -8.87 -10.13 2.16
C ILE A 305 -9.71 -10.53 3.38
N LYS A 306 -11.05 -10.46 3.25
CA LYS A 306 -11.95 -10.79 4.36
C LYS A 306 -11.86 -12.27 4.72
N GLN A 307 -11.78 -13.15 3.72
CA GLN A 307 -11.61 -14.59 3.92
C GLN A 307 -10.27 -14.91 4.60
N ILE A 308 -9.19 -14.23 4.19
CA ILE A 308 -7.88 -14.35 4.86
C ILE A 308 -7.98 -13.93 6.33
N ARG A 309 -8.58 -12.78 6.61
CA ARG A 309 -8.74 -12.24 7.97
C ARG A 309 -9.59 -13.14 8.84
N GLU A 310 -10.76 -13.55 8.35
CA GLU A 310 -11.69 -14.46 9.04
C GLU A 310 -10.99 -15.76 9.43
N LYS A 311 -10.30 -16.41 8.49
CA LYS A 311 -9.56 -17.65 8.76
C LYS A 311 -8.54 -17.48 9.88
N ILE A 312 -7.80 -16.37 9.88
CA ILE A 312 -6.77 -16.08 10.89
C ILE A 312 -7.41 -15.73 12.24
N ASP A 313 -8.48 -14.96 12.24
CA ASP A 313 -9.20 -14.57 13.46
C ASP A 313 -9.80 -15.79 14.16
N LEU A 314 -10.51 -16.66 13.42
CA LEU A 314 -11.05 -17.92 13.95
C LEU A 314 -9.95 -18.83 14.51
N ALA A 315 -8.82 -18.97 13.80
CA ALA A 315 -7.68 -19.76 14.26
C ALA A 315 -7.02 -19.18 15.54
N GLN A 316 -7.24 -17.90 15.83
CA GLN A 316 -6.73 -17.21 17.01
C GLN A 316 -7.82 -16.96 18.07
N GLY A 317 -9.01 -17.54 17.92
CA GLY A 317 -10.11 -17.42 18.87
C GLY A 317 -10.76 -16.04 18.92
N ARG A 318 -10.72 -15.28 17.82
CA ARG A 318 -11.42 -13.99 17.66
C ARG A 318 -12.65 -14.15 16.78
N GLU A 319 -13.57 -13.19 16.89
CA GLU A 319 -14.69 -13.04 15.97
C GLU A 319 -14.18 -12.82 14.52
N PRO A 320 -14.89 -13.35 13.50
CA PRO A 320 -14.56 -13.11 12.10
C PRO A 320 -14.37 -11.63 11.76
N ASN A 321 -13.23 -11.28 11.15
CA ASN A 321 -12.90 -9.92 10.74
C ASN A 321 -12.89 -8.91 11.90
N ALA A 322 -12.52 -9.34 13.12
CA ALA A 322 -12.52 -8.50 14.32
C ALA A 322 -11.82 -7.15 14.09
N GLU A 323 -12.28 -6.06 14.69
CA GLU A 323 -11.53 -4.81 14.65
C GLU A 323 -10.33 -4.89 15.60
N LEU A 324 -9.17 -4.41 15.15
CA LEU A 324 -7.97 -4.31 15.99
C LEU A 324 -7.59 -2.85 16.16
N LYS A 325 -7.21 -2.51 17.38
CA LYS A 325 -6.84 -1.15 17.76
C LYS A 325 -5.39 -0.86 17.38
N VAL A 326 -5.17 0.26 16.70
CA VAL A 326 -3.83 0.79 16.44
C VAL A 326 -3.23 1.36 17.73
N THR A 327 -1.98 1.05 18.00
CA THR A 327 -1.21 1.50 19.16
C THR A 327 0.10 2.16 18.72
N GLU A 328 0.84 2.74 19.68
CA GLU A 328 2.19 3.29 19.43
C GLU A 328 3.20 2.23 18.93
N ASN A 329 2.93 0.94 19.13
CA ASN A 329 3.78 -0.13 18.62
C ASN A 329 3.64 -0.33 17.11
N ASP A 330 2.58 0.20 16.50
CA ASP A 330 2.21 -0.03 15.11
C ASP A 330 2.74 1.06 14.17
N TYR A 331 3.45 2.06 14.69
CA TYR A 331 4.03 3.11 13.88
C TYR A 331 5.42 3.58 14.33
N TRP A 332 6.14 4.16 13.39
CA TRP A 332 7.49 4.65 13.61
C TRP A 332 7.48 6.09 14.15
N VAL A 333 8.32 6.34 15.16
CA VAL A 333 8.56 7.68 15.70
C VAL A 333 10.05 8.01 15.51
N PRO A 334 10.39 9.16 14.89
CA PRO A 334 11.78 9.61 14.80
C PRO A 334 12.46 9.62 16.16
N GLY A 335 13.66 9.04 16.26
CA GLY A 335 14.42 8.99 17.51
C GLY A 335 14.02 7.88 18.49
N SER A 336 13.06 7.01 18.14
CA SER A 336 12.87 5.73 18.83
C SER A 336 14.17 4.92 18.82
N LYS A 337 14.58 4.36 19.98
CA LYS A 337 15.90 3.73 20.20
C LYS A 337 16.24 2.75 19.05
N ARG A 338 17.47 2.81 18.54
CA ARG A 338 17.92 1.92 17.46
C ARG A 338 17.78 0.46 17.90
N LEU A 339 17.50 -0.44 16.97
CA LEU A 339 17.53 -1.87 17.30
C LEU A 339 18.93 -2.32 17.71
N SER A 340 19.96 -1.68 17.15
CA SER A 340 21.36 -1.83 17.60
C SER A 340 21.57 -1.47 19.07
N ASP A 341 20.87 -0.47 19.60
CA ASP A 341 20.97 -0.05 21.02
C ASP A 341 20.31 -1.06 21.97
N ARG A 342 19.40 -1.91 21.47
CA ARG A 342 18.76 -2.99 22.26
C ARG A 342 19.66 -4.21 22.43
N VAL A 343 20.59 -4.47 21.51
CA VAL A 343 21.53 -5.61 21.60
C VAL A 343 22.61 -5.36 22.65
N THR A 344 22.97 -4.10 22.91
CA THR A 344 23.94 -3.71 23.95
C THR A 344 23.33 -3.53 25.34
N GLY A 345 21.99 -3.54 25.45
CA GLY A 345 21.25 -3.35 26.70
C GLY A 345 20.88 -4.64 27.43
N GLY A 346 21.74 -5.65 27.40
CA GLY A 346 21.59 -6.85 28.22
C GLY A 346 22.15 -6.63 29.63
N THR A 347 21.40 -5.99 30.52
CA THR A 347 21.74 -5.94 31.96
C THR A 347 20.56 -6.38 32.82
N GLY A 348 20.63 -7.64 33.25
CA GLY A 348 20.40 -8.08 34.63
C GLY A 348 19.08 -7.70 35.29
N GLY A 349 18.01 -8.46 35.02
CA GLY A 349 16.81 -8.54 35.85
C GLY A 349 16.82 -9.81 36.70
N LYS A 350 16.96 -9.63 38.02
CA LYS A 350 17.05 -10.65 39.08
C LYS A 350 15.97 -11.73 38.97
N ASN A 351 16.38 -13.00 39.06
CA ASN A 351 15.53 -14.07 39.57
C ASN A 351 16.15 -14.68 40.82
N ASP A 352 15.41 -14.50 41.90
CA ASP A 352 15.60 -15.02 43.24
C ASP A 352 15.38 -16.54 43.23
N ARG A 353 16.31 -17.33 43.80
CA ARG A 353 16.09 -18.72 44.24
C ARG A 353 17.30 -19.24 45.04
N GLY A 354 17.12 -19.28 46.36
CA GLY A 354 17.29 -20.48 47.18
C GLY A 354 18.68 -21.13 47.26
N LYS A 355 19.34 -20.94 48.41
CA LYS A 355 20.49 -21.72 48.90
C LYS A 355 20.21 -23.23 48.93
N SER A 356 21.16 -24.04 48.45
CA SER A 356 21.57 -25.28 49.14
C SER A 356 22.99 -25.71 48.70
N ARG A 357 23.59 -26.59 49.50
CA ARG A 357 25.02 -26.73 49.78
C ARG A 357 25.76 -27.78 48.94
N GLN A 358 27.09 -27.57 48.89
CA GLN A 358 28.21 -28.53 49.03
C GLN A 358 28.70 -29.41 47.86
N ARG A 359 29.99 -29.15 47.56
CA ARG A 359 31.16 -30.05 47.42
C ARG A 359 31.18 -31.11 46.30
N GLY A 360 32.22 -30.99 45.46
CA GLY A 360 32.83 -32.11 44.74
C GLY A 360 33.98 -31.66 43.83
N ARG A 361 35.23 -31.97 44.21
CA ARG A 361 36.46 -31.72 43.44
C ARG A 361 36.57 -32.68 42.26
N GLY A 362 37.22 -32.24 41.17
CA GLY A 362 37.78 -33.12 40.14
C GLY A 362 38.61 -32.34 39.12
N LYS A 363 39.94 -32.48 39.21
CA LYS A 363 40.94 -31.95 38.26
C LYS A 363 41.19 -32.95 37.12
N GLY A 364 41.54 -32.43 35.94
CA GLY A 364 42.19 -33.13 34.82
C GLY A 364 41.74 -32.49 33.51
N GLY A 365 42.56 -31.93 32.61
CA GLY A 365 43.99 -32.09 32.37
C GLY A 365 44.19 -32.59 30.93
N GLY A 366 44.70 -31.71 30.05
CA GLY A 366 45.18 -32.04 28.69
C GLY A 366 44.12 -32.02 27.59
N GLN A 367 44.41 -31.69 26.34
CA GLN A 367 45.57 -31.10 25.66
C GLN A 367 45.07 -30.85 24.23
N PHE A 368 45.54 -29.77 23.59
CA PHE A 368 45.35 -29.51 22.16
C PHE A 368 45.96 -30.64 21.33
N ASP A 369 45.27 -31.10 20.27
CA ASP A 369 45.96 -31.36 19.00
C ASP A 369 45.04 -31.35 17.77
N SER A 370 45.70 -31.32 16.64
CA SER A 370 45.41 -30.65 15.37
C SER A 370 44.88 -31.56 14.24
N LEU A 371 44.28 -30.93 13.22
CA LEU A 371 44.38 -31.23 11.78
C LEU A 371 44.11 -32.66 11.23
N LYS A 372 42.99 -32.86 10.52
CA LYS A 372 42.89 -32.93 9.02
C LYS A 372 41.58 -33.57 8.51
N PRO A 373 41.16 -33.25 7.26
CA PRO A 373 39.86 -33.61 6.69
C PRO A 373 39.87 -34.97 5.96
N LYS A 374 38.73 -35.66 5.94
CA LYS A 374 38.49 -36.80 5.04
C LYS A 374 37.60 -36.37 3.87
N GLY A 375 38.13 -36.55 2.67
CA GLY A 375 37.41 -36.40 1.40
C GLY A 375 36.79 -37.71 0.89
N GLY A 376 36.16 -37.58 -0.29
CA GLY A 376 35.61 -38.65 -1.13
C GLY A 376 34.08 -38.83 -0.94
N SER A 377 33.22 -38.88 -1.96
CA SER A 377 33.43 -39.21 -3.37
C SER A 377 32.23 -38.72 -4.20
N ILE A 378 32.52 -38.26 -5.42
CA ILE A 378 31.61 -37.94 -6.52
C ILE A 378 31.07 -39.23 -7.15
N LYS A 379 29.77 -39.30 -7.45
CA LYS A 379 29.25 -40.10 -8.59
C LYS A 379 28.20 -39.31 -9.39
N LYS A 380 28.61 -38.92 -10.59
CA LYS A 380 27.72 -38.61 -11.72
C LYS A 380 27.05 -39.90 -12.20
N ARG A 381 25.79 -39.80 -12.62
CA ARG A 381 25.27 -40.59 -13.75
C ARG A 381 24.23 -39.75 -14.49
N ALA A 382 24.42 -39.67 -15.81
CA ALA A 382 23.57 -38.99 -16.76
C ALA A 382 22.61 -39.99 -17.43
N ARG A 383 21.45 -39.45 -17.83
CA ARG A 383 20.59 -39.77 -18.98
C ARG A 383 20.21 -41.24 -19.29
N LYS A 384 18.90 -41.49 -19.29
CA LYS A 384 18.14 -41.63 -20.54
C LYS A 384 16.94 -40.70 -20.48
#